data_AF-A0A6G9Y2K3-F1
#
_entry.id   AF-A0A6G9Y2K3-F1
#
_cell.length_a   1.000
_cell.length_b   1.000
_cell.length_c   1.000
_cell.angle_alpha   90.00
_cell.angle_beta   90.00
_cell.angle_gamma   90.00
#
_symmetry.space_group_name_H-M   'P 1'
#
loop_
_entity.id
_entity.type
_entity.pdbx_description
1 polymer ?
#
loop_
_entity_poly.entity_id
_entity_poly.type
_entity_poly.pdbx_seq_one_letter_code
_entity_poly.pdbx_strand_id
1 'polypeptide(L)'
;MHQMRNFTGQRGRDLRLLAFTTAVTAGLIFGAGAAGAVVDSSNQIVDQKDRSIEAIQSDTRIDFVPPLDGNPLTREWFHNGEASFKIAGPHAEDWNGHITIGYQVGYPATLTGRLKFGYSTPGLGLDLGGGDGGILKLDGLIPRAGVEIEVGFGPGIKTVECAGGDISGTSGFLRMSGFHGTVTGVIGQTTIRPFVKVVSASGDTVITYGRLWTI
;
A
#
# COMPACT_ATOMS: atom_id res chain seq x y z
N MET A 1 103.41 26.16 -3.65
CA MET A 1 103.41 26.35 -2.18
C MET A 1 101.97 26.21 -1.70
N HIS A 2 101.74 25.32 -0.73
CA HIS A 2 100.58 25.24 0.18
C HIS A 2 99.18 25.01 -0.45
N GLN A 3 98.31 24.15 0.08
CA GLN A 3 98.40 23.04 1.01
C GLN A 3 97.05 22.30 0.94
N MET A 4 97.04 21.11 1.51
CA MET A 4 95.99 20.10 1.56
C MET A 4 94.80 20.43 2.49
N ARG A 5 93.67 19.76 2.15
CA ARG A 5 92.64 19.14 3.03
C ARG A 5 91.63 20.05 3.74
N ASN A 6 90.33 19.77 3.51
CA ASN A 6 89.62 18.90 4.44
C ASN A 6 88.33 18.28 3.88
N PHE A 7 88.11 17.05 4.33
CA PHE A 7 87.01 16.12 4.05
C PHE A 7 85.78 16.43 4.91
N THR A 8 84.58 16.35 4.32
CA THR A 8 83.40 15.58 4.79
C THR A 8 82.32 15.80 3.71
N GLY A 9 81.74 14.84 3.01
CA GLY A 9 81.42 13.47 3.36
C GLY A 9 79.99 13.38 3.88
N GLN A 10 78.98 13.42 3.00
CA GLN A 10 77.85 12.48 3.05
C GLN A 10 76.89 12.61 1.85
N ARG A 11 76.67 11.45 1.22
CA ARG A 11 75.65 11.16 0.21
C ARG A 11 74.24 11.29 0.81
N GLY A 12 73.28 11.73 0.01
CA GLY A 12 71.87 11.69 0.40
C GLY A 12 70.88 12.06 -0.70
N ARG A 13 70.77 11.20 -1.71
CA ARG A 13 69.58 10.84 -2.52
C ARG A 13 68.73 11.96 -3.13
N ASP A 14 68.68 11.91 -4.46
CA ASP A 14 67.65 12.47 -5.32
C ASP A 14 66.22 12.23 -4.79
N LEU A 15 65.43 13.29 -4.74
CA LEU A 15 63.97 13.24 -4.67
C LEU A 15 63.42 14.21 -5.71
N ARG A 16 63.05 13.65 -6.87
CA ARG A 16 62.24 14.31 -7.88
C ARG A 16 60.84 14.54 -7.31
N LEU A 17 60.49 15.79 -7.05
CA LEU A 17 59.14 16.17 -6.65
C LEU A 17 58.29 16.31 -7.93
N LEU A 18 57.48 15.29 -8.23
CA LEU A 18 56.42 15.42 -9.23
C LEU A 18 55.23 16.15 -8.58
N ALA A 19 54.88 17.31 -9.12
CA ALA A 19 53.67 18.04 -8.77
C ALA A 19 52.44 17.33 -9.36
N PHE A 20 51.47 16.98 -8.53
CA PHE A 20 50.12 16.61 -8.96
C PHE A 20 49.15 17.73 -8.56
N THR A 21 48.75 18.55 -9.53
CA THR A 21 47.63 19.49 -9.40
C THR A 21 46.34 18.80 -9.81
N THR A 22 45.50 18.43 -8.84
CA THR A 22 44.12 17.98 -9.09
C THR A 22 43.17 19.18 -8.93
N ALA A 23 42.60 19.65 -10.04
CA ALA A 23 41.50 20.61 -10.01
C ALA A 23 40.18 19.83 -9.82
N VAL A 24 39.54 20.00 -8.67
CA VAL A 24 38.19 19.48 -8.41
C VAL A 24 37.17 20.52 -8.85
N THR A 25 36.48 20.27 -9.97
CA THR A 25 35.28 21.02 -10.34
C THR A 25 34.06 20.38 -9.68
N ALA A 26 33.53 21.03 -8.64
CA ALA A 26 32.24 20.71 -8.05
C ALA A 26 31.12 21.26 -8.94
N GLY A 27 30.45 20.38 -9.69
CA GLY A 27 29.21 20.70 -10.39
C GLY A 27 28.01 20.38 -9.49
N LEU A 28 27.48 21.39 -8.80
CA LEU A 28 26.17 21.31 -8.16
C LEU A 28 25.10 21.38 -9.26
N ILE A 29 24.43 20.26 -9.54
CA ILE A 29 23.20 20.24 -10.31
C ILE A 29 22.03 20.15 -9.31
N PHE A 30 21.40 21.30 -9.06
CA PHE A 30 20.04 21.36 -8.52
C PHE A 30 19.07 21.46 -9.71
N GLY A 31 18.15 20.51 -9.86
CA GLY A 31 17.14 20.61 -10.92
C GLY A 31 16.31 19.36 -11.17
N ALA A 32 15.40 19.05 -10.24
CA ALA A 32 14.03 18.60 -10.48
C ALA A 32 13.43 18.23 -9.12
N GLY A 33 12.61 19.12 -8.56
CA GLY A 33 11.70 18.73 -7.49
C GLY A 33 10.66 17.79 -8.10
N ALA A 34 10.98 16.50 -8.18
CA ALA A 34 9.93 15.50 -8.20
C ALA A 34 9.16 15.73 -6.89
N ALA A 35 7.90 16.13 -6.99
CA ALA A 35 6.99 15.98 -5.87
C ALA A 35 6.98 14.46 -5.58
N GLY A 36 7.85 14.04 -4.66
CA GLY A 36 7.93 12.65 -4.25
C GLY A 36 6.59 12.32 -3.62
N ALA A 37 5.84 11.40 -4.22
CA ALA A 37 4.74 10.75 -3.53
C ALA A 37 5.26 10.34 -2.15
N VAL A 38 4.56 10.73 -1.10
CA VAL A 38 5.03 10.43 0.26
C VAL A 38 4.87 8.93 0.42
N VAL A 39 5.99 8.22 0.48
CA VAL A 39 6.00 6.77 0.71
C VAL A 39 5.50 6.54 2.13
N ASP A 40 4.35 5.88 2.26
CA ASP A 40 3.76 5.52 3.56
C ASP A 40 4.41 4.25 4.12
N SER A 41 4.67 3.28 3.26
CA SER A 41 5.33 2.03 3.63
C SER A 41 5.93 1.35 2.39
N SER A 42 7.03 0.61 2.57
CA SER A 42 7.53 -0.31 1.55
C SER A 42 7.99 -1.63 2.18
N ASN A 43 8.12 -2.66 1.36
CA ASN A 43 8.71 -3.94 1.75
C ASN A 43 9.36 -4.58 0.52
N GLN A 44 10.40 -5.38 0.73
CA GLN A 44 11.19 -5.95 -0.35
C GLN A 44 11.55 -7.40 -0.06
N ILE A 45 11.59 -8.21 -1.12
CA ILE A 45 12.15 -9.57 -1.12
C ILE A 45 13.17 -9.72 -2.24
N VAL A 46 13.94 -10.81 -2.22
CA VAL A 46 14.77 -11.24 -3.34
C VAL A 46 14.22 -12.57 -3.85
N ASP A 47 14.00 -12.68 -5.16
CA ASP A 47 13.48 -13.89 -5.80
C ASP A 47 14.59 -14.91 -6.15
N GLN A 48 14.19 -16.07 -6.68
CA GLN A 48 15.12 -17.15 -7.04
C GLN A 48 16.09 -16.81 -8.18
N LYS A 49 15.89 -15.69 -8.88
CA LYS A 49 16.75 -15.21 -9.98
C LYS A 49 17.64 -14.03 -9.53
N ASP A 50 17.81 -13.85 -8.22
CA ASP A 50 18.56 -12.76 -7.61
C ASP A 50 18.02 -11.36 -7.97
N ARG A 51 16.70 -11.25 -8.23
CA ARG A 51 16.03 -9.96 -8.44
C ARG A 51 15.37 -9.49 -7.16
N SER A 52 15.55 -8.22 -6.82
CA SER A 52 14.79 -7.59 -5.76
C SER A 52 13.41 -7.15 -6.25
N ILE A 53 12.37 -7.48 -5.50
CA ILE A 53 10.99 -7.08 -5.75
C ILE A 53 10.56 -6.20 -4.58
N GLU A 54 10.29 -4.92 -4.83
CA GLU A 54 9.82 -3.96 -3.84
C GLU A 54 8.35 -3.62 -4.10
N ALA A 55 7.50 -3.75 -3.07
CA ALA A 55 6.14 -3.22 -3.03
C ALA A 55 6.13 -1.92 -2.21
N ILE A 56 5.52 -0.88 -2.76
CA ILE A 56 5.52 0.47 -2.20
C ILE A 56 4.07 0.96 -2.11
N GLN A 57 3.71 1.49 -0.96
CA GLN A 57 2.43 2.17 -0.73
C GLN A 57 2.71 3.65 -0.51
N SER A 58 1.99 4.51 -1.23
CA SER A 58 2.16 5.97 -1.17
C SER A 58 0.81 6.69 -1.21
N ASP A 59 0.81 7.94 -0.73
CA ASP A 59 -0.34 8.86 -0.78
C ASP A 59 -1.65 8.26 -0.23
N THR A 60 -1.53 7.39 0.78
CA THR A 60 -2.66 6.67 1.36
C THR A 60 -3.52 7.60 2.18
N ARG A 61 -4.81 7.64 1.86
CA ARG A 61 -5.79 8.44 2.59
C ARG A 61 -7.09 7.66 2.77
N ILE A 62 -7.50 7.53 4.03
CA ILE A 62 -8.81 7.00 4.41
C ILE A 62 -9.65 8.17 4.95
N ASP A 63 -10.71 8.49 4.24
CA ASP A 63 -11.64 9.56 4.60
C ASP A 63 -12.90 8.96 5.22
N PHE A 64 -13.00 9.04 6.54
CA PHE A 64 -14.19 8.65 7.27
C PHE A 64 -15.30 9.69 7.09
N VAL A 65 -16.51 9.24 6.78
CA VAL A 65 -17.66 10.10 6.52
C VAL A 65 -18.86 9.71 7.37
N PRO A 66 -19.78 10.65 7.68
CA PRO A 66 -21.07 10.30 8.26
C PRO A 66 -21.79 9.25 7.39
N PRO A 67 -22.33 8.16 7.98
CA PRO A 67 -23.01 7.14 7.22
C PRO A 67 -24.21 7.68 6.43
N LEU A 68 -24.29 7.31 5.16
CA LEU A 68 -25.38 7.73 4.27
C LEU A 68 -26.74 7.16 4.71
N ASP A 69 -26.74 6.02 5.40
CA ASP A 69 -27.94 5.38 5.95
C ASP A 69 -28.42 6.00 7.28
N GLY A 70 -27.68 6.96 7.84
CA GLY A 70 -27.97 7.60 9.13
C GLY A 70 -27.87 6.65 10.33
N ASN A 71 -27.33 5.44 10.16
CA ASN A 71 -27.28 4.44 11.20
C ASN A 71 -26.03 4.63 12.08
N PRO A 72 -26.16 4.81 13.42
CA PRO A 72 -25.02 5.00 14.32
C PRO A 72 -24.10 3.77 14.42
N LEU A 73 -24.56 2.60 13.97
CA LEU A 73 -23.79 1.35 13.93
C LEU A 73 -23.12 1.12 12.58
N THR A 74 -23.30 2.03 11.63
CA THR A 74 -22.59 2.01 10.35
C THR A 74 -21.29 2.80 10.46
N ARG A 75 -20.25 2.33 9.78
CA ARG A 75 -19.01 3.05 9.52
C ARG A 75 -18.82 3.11 8.02
N GLU A 76 -18.50 4.28 7.50
CA GLU A 76 -18.38 4.54 6.06
C GLU A 76 -17.13 5.36 5.77
N TRP A 77 -16.44 5.03 4.69
CA TRP A 77 -15.20 5.71 4.30
C TRP A 77 -14.93 5.66 2.79
N PHE A 78 -14.01 6.51 2.36
CA PHE A 78 -13.38 6.46 1.04
C PHE A 78 -11.87 6.21 1.17
N HIS A 79 -11.35 5.27 0.37
CA HIS A 79 -9.94 4.93 0.29
C HIS A 79 -9.33 5.48 -1.00
N ASN A 80 -8.24 6.23 -0.83
CA ASN A 80 -7.39 6.72 -1.89
C ASN A 80 -5.95 6.26 -1.61
N GLY A 81 -5.18 6.01 -2.66
CA GLY A 81 -3.76 5.67 -2.52
C GLY A 81 -3.13 5.22 -3.83
N GLU A 82 -1.82 5.07 -3.78
CA GLU A 82 -1.02 4.52 -4.86
C GLU A 82 -0.27 3.27 -4.40
N ALA A 83 -0.32 2.26 -5.25
CA ALA A 83 0.51 1.08 -5.18
C ALA A 83 1.58 1.16 -6.26
N SER A 84 2.84 1.18 -5.85
CA SER A 84 4.00 1.20 -6.74
C SER A 84 4.83 -0.07 -6.58
N PHE A 85 5.56 -0.43 -7.62
CA PHE A 85 6.54 -1.51 -7.55
C PHE A 85 7.88 -1.08 -8.14
N LYS A 86 8.96 -1.69 -7.65
CA LYS A 86 10.30 -1.59 -8.25
C LYS A 86 10.96 -2.95 -8.30
N ILE A 87 11.55 -3.27 -9.45
CA ILE A 87 12.32 -4.48 -9.68
C ILE A 87 13.75 -4.08 -10.04
N ALA A 88 14.72 -4.70 -9.38
CA ALA A 88 16.14 -4.55 -9.70
C ALA A 88 16.86 -5.89 -9.66
N GLY A 89 18.03 -5.97 -10.27
CA GLY A 89 18.80 -7.20 -10.42
C GLY A 89 18.89 -7.68 -11.88
N PRO A 90 19.38 -8.90 -12.12
CA PRO A 90 19.59 -9.43 -13.45
C PRO A 90 18.27 -9.58 -14.23
N HIS A 91 18.24 -9.14 -15.49
CA HIS A 91 17.08 -9.28 -16.38
C HIS A 91 15.76 -8.76 -15.78
N ALA A 92 15.83 -7.66 -15.04
CA ALA A 92 14.66 -7.07 -14.38
C ALA A 92 13.65 -6.48 -15.40
N GLU A 93 14.11 -6.14 -16.60
CA GLU A 93 13.28 -5.68 -17.72
C GLU A 93 12.26 -6.72 -18.20
N ASP A 94 12.59 -8.01 -18.04
CA ASP A 94 11.73 -9.14 -18.42
C ASP A 94 10.81 -9.58 -17.26
N TRP A 95 10.83 -8.86 -16.13
CA TRP A 95 10.02 -9.20 -14.98
C TRP A 95 8.54 -8.92 -15.26
N ASN A 96 7.66 -9.80 -14.79
CA ASN A 96 6.21 -9.61 -14.81
C ASN A 96 5.54 -10.22 -13.57
N GLY A 97 4.38 -9.69 -13.22
CA GLY A 97 3.61 -10.09 -12.05
C GLY A 97 2.27 -9.37 -11.96
N HIS A 98 1.67 -9.37 -10.77
CA HIS A 98 0.40 -8.75 -10.48
C HIS A 98 0.51 -7.88 -9.21
N ILE A 99 0.03 -6.63 -9.29
CA ILE A 99 -0.04 -5.70 -8.16
C ILE A 99 -1.46 -5.61 -7.63
N THR A 100 -1.61 -5.42 -6.32
CA THR A 100 -2.90 -5.26 -5.66
C THR A 100 -2.80 -4.20 -4.57
N ILE A 101 -3.72 -3.24 -4.60
CA ILE A 101 -3.97 -2.30 -3.51
C ILE A 101 -5.23 -2.71 -2.77
N GLY A 102 -5.17 -2.73 -1.44
CA GLY A 102 -6.29 -3.17 -0.61
C GLY A 102 -6.18 -2.70 0.82
N TYR A 103 -7.06 -3.23 1.67
CA TYR A 103 -6.97 -3.06 3.11
C TYR A 103 -7.54 -4.24 3.88
N GLN A 104 -7.12 -4.38 5.12
CA GLN A 104 -7.77 -5.20 6.13
C GLN A 104 -8.71 -4.32 6.96
N VAL A 105 -9.90 -4.83 7.30
CA VAL A 105 -10.85 -4.20 8.21
C VAL A 105 -11.14 -5.14 9.39
N GLY A 106 -11.19 -4.59 10.60
CA GLY A 106 -11.51 -5.34 11.81
C GLY A 106 -12.24 -4.49 12.85
N TYR A 107 -13.20 -5.11 13.52
CA TYR A 107 -13.99 -4.54 14.61
C TYR A 107 -14.40 -5.62 15.61
N PRO A 108 -14.58 -5.28 16.91
CA PRO A 108 -14.63 -6.28 17.98
C PRO A 108 -15.99 -6.98 18.11
N ALA A 109 -17.10 -6.33 17.79
CA ALA A 109 -18.44 -6.88 17.97
C ALA A 109 -19.46 -6.41 16.91
N THR A 110 -20.52 -7.18 16.71
CA THR A 110 -21.63 -6.84 15.81
C THR A 110 -23.00 -7.01 16.48
N LEU A 111 -23.93 -6.08 16.20
CA LEU A 111 -25.33 -6.11 16.66
C LEU A 111 -26.25 -6.96 15.78
N THR A 112 -25.76 -7.35 14.61
CA THR A 112 -26.51 -8.14 13.64
C THR A 112 -25.58 -9.25 13.15
N GLY A 113 -25.87 -10.49 13.50
CA GLY A 113 -25.19 -11.68 12.95
C GLY A 113 -25.35 -11.86 11.43
N ARG A 114 -25.83 -10.85 10.69
CA ARG A 114 -25.98 -10.83 9.23
C ARG A 114 -25.22 -9.64 8.65
N LEU A 115 -24.03 -9.92 8.15
CA LEU A 115 -23.22 -8.99 7.36
C LEU A 115 -23.87 -8.83 5.98
N LYS A 116 -24.21 -7.59 5.60
CA LYS A 116 -24.41 -7.25 4.18
C LYS A 116 -23.18 -6.45 3.73
N PHE A 117 -22.28 -7.11 3.01
CA PHE A 117 -21.26 -6.40 2.23
C PHE A 117 -21.92 -5.91 0.94
N GLY A 118 -22.19 -4.62 0.86
CA GLY A 118 -22.58 -3.98 -0.40
C GLY A 118 -21.31 -3.62 -1.16
N TYR A 119 -21.03 -4.33 -2.25
CA TYR A 119 -20.00 -3.93 -3.23
C TYR A 119 -20.72 -3.41 -4.46
N SER A 120 -20.43 -2.18 -4.88
CA SER A 120 -20.92 -1.61 -6.14
C SER A 120 -19.72 -1.21 -6.99
N THR A 121 -19.42 -2.03 -7.99
CA THR A 121 -18.66 -1.58 -9.16
C THR A 121 -19.59 -0.81 -10.09
N PRO A 122 -19.15 0.29 -10.75
CA PRO A 122 -19.96 0.94 -11.77
C PRO A 122 -20.12 -0.01 -12.97
N GLY A 123 -21.28 -0.67 -13.07
CA GLY A 123 -21.67 -1.52 -14.18
C GLY A 123 -23.05 -1.09 -14.68
N LEU A 124 -23.14 -0.83 -15.99
CA LEU A 124 -24.33 -0.38 -16.71
C LEU A 124 -25.48 -1.41 -16.59
N GLY A 125 -26.62 -0.98 -16.05
CA GLY A 125 -27.83 -1.81 -15.92
C GLY A 125 -28.79 -1.60 -17.08
N LEU A 126 -29.28 -2.71 -17.64
CA LEU A 126 -30.43 -2.77 -18.55
C LEU A 126 -31.58 -3.49 -17.81
N ASP A 127 -32.72 -2.82 -17.71
CA ASP A 127 -33.95 -3.23 -17.02
C ASP A 127 -34.89 -3.97 -17.98
N LEU A 128 -35.44 -5.12 -17.55
CA LEU A 128 -36.58 -5.84 -18.17
C LEU A 128 -37.37 -6.60 -17.09
N GLY A 129 -38.56 -6.11 -16.77
CA GLY A 129 -39.38 -6.57 -15.63
C GLY A 129 -40.39 -7.70 -15.89
N GLY A 130 -41.27 -7.90 -14.89
CA GLY A 130 -42.61 -8.52 -15.04
C GLY A 130 -42.91 -9.75 -14.16
N GLY A 131 -44.07 -9.75 -13.48
CA GLY A 131 -44.79 -10.98 -13.07
C GLY A 131 -45.27 -11.05 -11.61
N ASP A 132 -46.46 -11.57 -11.38
CA ASP A 132 -47.42 -11.23 -10.30
C ASP A 132 -47.81 -12.45 -9.41
N GLY A 133 -48.34 -12.20 -8.20
CA GLY A 133 -49.37 -13.04 -7.52
C GLY A 133 -49.02 -14.01 -6.38
N GLY A 134 -49.71 -13.89 -5.22
CA GLY A 134 -50.07 -15.03 -4.32
C GLY A 134 -50.02 -14.82 -2.79
N ILE A 135 -51.18 -14.84 -2.11
CA ILE A 135 -51.50 -14.45 -0.70
C ILE A 135 -51.32 -15.59 0.33
N LEU A 136 -50.91 -15.30 1.59
CA LEU A 136 -51.34 -16.03 2.81
C LEU A 136 -51.39 -15.11 4.07
N LYS A 137 -52.53 -15.11 4.79
CA LYS A 137 -52.77 -14.45 6.09
C LYS A 137 -52.38 -15.35 7.26
N LEU A 138 -51.97 -14.79 8.40
CA LEU A 138 -52.35 -15.28 9.73
C LEU A 138 -52.22 -14.21 10.83
N ASP A 139 -53.02 -14.43 11.87
CA ASP A 139 -53.58 -13.50 12.86
C ASP A 139 -52.62 -12.83 13.85
N GLY A 140 -53.14 -11.76 14.45
CA GLY A 140 -52.36 -10.78 15.19
C GLY A 140 -51.81 -11.24 16.54
N LEU A 141 -50.82 -10.46 16.99
CA LEU A 141 -50.42 -10.33 18.38
C LEU A 141 -49.86 -8.92 18.51
N ILE A 142 -50.29 -8.21 19.55
CA ILE A 142 -49.75 -6.92 19.96
C ILE A 142 -48.21 -7.04 19.97
N PRO A 143 -47.46 -6.24 19.20
CA PRO A 143 -46.01 -6.34 19.18
C PRO A 143 -45.49 -5.86 20.54
N ARG A 144 -45.21 -6.81 21.43
CA ARG A 144 -44.23 -6.60 22.49
C ARG A 144 -42.88 -6.50 21.80
N ALA A 145 -42.45 -5.27 21.50
CA ALA A 145 -41.11 -4.99 21.01
C ALA A 145 -40.10 -5.26 22.13
N GLY A 146 -39.88 -6.54 22.44
CA GLY A 146 -38.62 -6.96 23.03
C GLY A 146 -37.59 -6.90 21.92
N VAL A 147 -36.76 -5.86 21.91
CA VAL A 147 -35.60 -5.84 21.04
C VAL A 147 -34.60 -6.82 21.66
N GLU A 148 -34.64 -8.08 21.23
CA GLU A 148 -33.60 -9.05 21.55
C GLU A 148 -32.38 -8.66 20.70
N ILE A 149 -31.51 -7.86 21.31
CA ILE A 149 -30.25 -7.43 20.72
C ILE A 149 -29.24 -8.55 20.95
N GLU A 150 -28.98 -9.36 19.92
CA GLU A 150 -27.91 -10.35 19.97
C GLU A 150 -26.58 -9.68 19.60
N VAL A 151 -25.75 -9.43 20.60
CA VAL A 151 -24.38 -8.96 20.42
C VAL A 151 -23.48 -10.18 20.16
N GLY A 152 -22.92 -10.26 18.96
CA GLY A 152 -21.95 -11.27 18.57
C GLY A 152 -20.52 -10.73 18.52
N PHE A 153 -19.54 -11.64 18.51
CA PHE A 153 -18.16 -11.28 18.15
C PHE A 153 -18.12 -10.72 16.73
N GLY A 154 -17.25 -9.74 16.52
CA GLY A 154 -16.95 -9.24 15.19
C GLY A 154 -16.35 -10.35 14.30
N PRO A 155 -16.31 -10.17 12.98
CA PRO A 155 -15.99 -11.24 12.03
C PRO A 155 -14.49 -11.59 11.96
N GLY A 156 -13.70 -11.16 12.95
CA GLY A 156 -12.25 -11.11 12.87
C GLY A 156 -11.76 -10.04 11.91
N ILE A 157 -10.56 -10.25 11.35
CA ILE A 157 -9.98 -9.38 10.33
C ILE A 157 -10.42 -9.86 8.95
N LYS A 158 -10.96 -8.96 8.14
CA LYS A 158 -11.34 -9.23 6.74
C LYS A 158 -10.44 -8.45 5.79
N THR A 159 -10.00 -9.11 4.72
CA THR A 159 -9.20 -8.51 3.66
C THR A 159 -10.11 -8.10 2.51
N VAL A 160 -9.91 -6.89 1.99
CA VAL A 160 -10.58 -6.35 0.82
C VAL A 160 -9.50 -5.96 -0.19
N GLU A 161 -9.54 -6.58 -1.37
CA GLU A 161 -8.72 -6.18 -2.51
C GLU A 161 -9.51 -5.15 -3.30
N CYS A 162 -9.00 -3.92 -3.35
CA CYS A 162 -9.75 -2.79 -3.90
C CYS A 162 -9.54 -2.66 -5.42
N ALA A 163 -8.28 -2.77 -5.85
CA ALA A 163 -7.90 -2.77 -7.25
C ALA A 163 -6.63 -3.59 -7.45
N GLY A 164 -6.45 -4.12 -8.66
CA GLY A 164 -5.26 -4.84 -9.05
C GLY A 164 -5.09 -4.86 -10.56
N GLY A 165 -3.91 -5.27 -11.01
CA GLY A 165 -3.61 -5.41 -12.42
C GLY A 165 -2.27 -6.10 -12.66
N ASP A 166 -2.13 -6.65 -13.86
CA ASP A 166 -0.86 -7.20 -14.32
C ASP A 166 0.14 -6.07 -14.58
N ILE A 167 1.38 -6.31 -14.17
CA ILE A 167 2.50 -5.37 -14.26
C ILE A 167 3.73 -6.06 -14.86
N SER A 168 4.54 -5.29 -15.55
CA SER A 168 5.79 -5.77 -16.14
C SER A 168 6.85 -4.67 -16.19
N GLY A 169 8.10 -5.08 -16.41
CA GLY A 169 9.26 -4.19 -16.40
C GLY A 169 9.77 -3.89 -15.00
N THR A 170 10.55 -2.82 -14.87
CA THR A 170 11.33 -2.52 -13.67
C THR A 170 10.64 -1.59 -12.68
N SER A 171 9.60 -0.87 -13.10
CA SER A 171 8.81 -0.02 -12.20
C SER A 171 7.47 0.35 -12.83
N GLY A 172 6.53 0.72 -11.98
CA GLY A 172 5.22 1.21 -12.38
C GLY A 172 4.33 1.42 -11.17
N PHE A 173 3.14 1.94 -11.40
CA PHE A 173 2.18 2.24 -10.33
C PHE A 173 0.74 1.99 -10.77
N LEU A 174 -0.09 1.67 -9.78
CA LEU A 174 -1.54 1.61 -9.85
C LEU A 174 -2.09 2.61 -8.83
N ARG A 175 -2.91 3.55 -9.29
CA ARG A 175 -3.51 4.57 -8.42
C ARG A 175 -5.01 4.36 -8.30
N MET A 176 -5.51 4.51 -7.09
CA MET A 176 -6.91 4.39 -6.76
C MET A 176 -7.39 5.64 -6.04
N SER A 177 -8.57 6.12 -6.40
CA SER A 177 -9.22 7.24 -5.72
C SER A 177 -10.71 6.99 -5.59
N GLY A 178 -11.26 7.35 -4.43
CA GLY A 178 -12.69 7.27 -4.17
C GLY A 178 -13.23 5.85 -3.98
N PHE A 179 -12.40 4.88 -3.61
CA PHE A 179 -12.89 3.53 -3.32
C PHE A 179 -13.77 3.55 -2.07
N HIS A 180 -15.05 3.25 -2.24
CA HIS A 180 -16.04 3.29 -1.16
C HIS A 180 -16.00 2.02 -0.32
N GLY A 181 -16.01 2.19 1.01
CA GLY A 181 -16.11 1.10 1.97
C GLY A 181 -17.15 1.39 3.04
N THR A 182 -17.91 0.36 3.43
CA THR A 182 -18.88 0.46 4.51
C THR A 182 -18.99 -0.87 5.27
N VAL A 183 -19.19 -0.78 6.58
CA VAL A 183 -19.59 -1.90 7.45
C VAL A 183 -20.70 -1.44 8.39
N THR A 184 -21.69 -2.29 8.62
CA THR A 184 -22.85 -1.98 9.48
C THR A 184 -23.00 -2.98 10.61
N GLY A 185 -23.78 -2.58 11.63
CA GLY A 185 -23.96 -3.33 12.86
C GLY A 185 -22.72 -3.30 13.76
N VAL A 186 -21.76 -2.42 13.52
CA VAL A 186 -20.50 -2.38 14.27
C VAL A 186 -20.71 -1.88 15.70
N ILE A 187 -20.16 -2.61 16.65
CA ILE A 187 -20.01 -2.18 18.04
C ILE A 187 -18.52 -2.07 18.34
N GLY A 188 -18.09 -0.88 18.78
CA GLY A 188 -16.70 -0.56 19.08
C GLY A 188 -15.96 0.10 17.92
N GLN A 189 -14.64 0.23 18.09
CA GLN A 189 -13.75 0.87 17.13
C GLN A 189 -13.56 -0.02 15.90
N THR A 190 -13.70 0.55 14.70
CA THR A 190 -13.29 -0.08 13.45
C THR A 190 -11.86 0.34 13.13
N THR A 191 -11.05 -0.65 12.73
CA THR A 191 -9.66 -0.43 12.32
C THR A 191 -9.49 -0.84 10.86
N ILE A 192 -8.72 -0.05 10.12
CA ILE A 192 -8.38 -0.29 8.73
C ILE A 192 -6.86 -0.29 8.59
N ARG A 193 -6.31 -1.35 7.99
CA ARG A 193 -4.88 -1.48 7.65
C ARG A 193 -4.73 -1.58 6.13
N PRO A 194 -4.33 -0.51 5.43
CA PRO A 194 -4.05 -0.56 4.01
C PRO A 194 -2.82 -1.43 3.73
N PHE A 195 -2.80 -2.06 2.56
CA PHE A 195 -1.67 -2.83 2.09
C PHE A 195 -1.48 -2.70 0.58
N VAL A 196 -0.24 -2.92 0.14
CA VAL A 196 0.11 -3.18 -1.25
C VAL A 196 0.78 -4.54 -1.34
N LYS A 197 0.31 -5.37 -2.26
CA LYS A 197 0.81 -6.72 -2.54
C LYS A 197 1.32 -6.78 -3.97
N VAL A 198 2.51 -7.33 -4.16
CA VAL A 198 3.06 -7.67 -5.47
C VAL A 198 3.34 -9.16 -5.50
N VAL A 199 2.86 -9.84 -6.54
CA VAL A 199 3.07 -11.27 -6.78
C VAL A 199 3.78 -11.44 -8.11
N SER A 200 4.96 -12.06 -8.12
CA SER A 200 5.67 -12.38 -9.37
C SER A 200 4.97 -13.50 -10.13
N ALA A 201 5.25 -13.63 -11.43
CA ALA A 201 4.77 -14.77 -12.22
C ALA A 201 5.26 -16.15 -11.71
N SER A 202 6.37 -16.18 -10.95
CA SER A 202 6.87 -17.39 -10.27
C SER A 202 6.19 -17.65 -8.91
N GLY A 203 5.33 -16.75 -8.44
CA GLY A 203 4.60 -16.87 -7.18
C GLY A 203 5.26 -16.21 -5.96
N ASP A 204 6.43 -15.59 -6.13
CA ASP A 204 7.09 -14.82 -5.07
C ASP A 204 6.21 -13.64 -4.68
N THR A 205 5.92 -13.48 -3.39
CA THR A 205 4.95 -12.51 -2.91
C THR A 205 5.59 -11.58 -1.88
N VAL A 206 5.48 -10.28 -2.13
CA VAL A 206 5.87 -9.24 -1.17
C VAL A 206 4.65 -8.37 -0.84
N ILE A 207 4.47 -8.09 0.45
CA ILE A 207 3.38 -7.25 0.94
C ILE A 207 3.97 -6.20 1.86
N THR A 208 3.61 -4.94 1.65
CA THR A 208 3.82 -3.87 2.62
C THR A 208 2.48 -3.49 3.27
N TYR A 209 2.53 -3.14 4.55
CA TYR A 209 1.36 -2.72 5.31
C TYR A 209 1.58 -1.30 5.80
N GLY A 210 0.61 -0.43 5.53
CA GLY A 210 0.62 0.95 6.02
C GLY A 210 0.16 1.06 7.47
N ARG A 211 0.18 2.31 7.98
CA ARG A 211 -0.32 2.64 9.32
C ARG A 211 -1.80 2.28 9.49
N LEU A 212 -2.22 2.05 10.73
CA LEU A 212 -3.62 1.83 11.08
C LEU A 212 -4.42 3.13 11.03
N TRP A 213 -5.65 3.03 10.55
CA TRP A 213 -6.68 4.07 10.58
C TRP A 213 -7.86 3.60 11.42
N THR A 214 -8.48 4.50 12.18
CA THR A 214 -9.49 4.13 13.18
C THR A 214 -10.69 5.06 13.15
N ILE A 215 -11.89 4.51 13.30
CA ILE A 215 -13.18 5.23 13.45
C ILE A 215 -14.07 4.55 14.48
#